data_AF-A0A367ASR5-F1
#
_entry.id   AF-A0A367ASR5-F1
#
_cell.length_a   1.000
_cell.length_b   1.000
_cell.length_c   1.000
_cell.angle_alpha   90.00
_cell.angle_beta   90.00
_cell.angle_gamma   90.00
#
_symmetry.space_group_name_H-M   'P 1'
#
loop_
_entity.id
_entity.type
_entity.pdbx_description
1 polymer ?
#
loop_
_entity_poly.entity_id
_entity_poly.type
_entity_poly.pdbx_seq_one_letter_code
_entity_poly.pdbx_strand_id
1 'polypeptide(L)'
;MPTPRFLTLDDVAEILNVSWSQAYALVRRKELIAIQIGGRGQWRVEVDELERFIQQKYAEARAGSVPEEPAAATADAPAAEQRA
;
A
#
# COMPACT_ATOMS: atom_id res chain seq x y z
N MET A 1 18.05 14.98 7.41
CA MET A 1 16.67 15.52 7.40
C MET A 1 15.79 14.57 8.19
N PRO A 2 14.81 15.04 9.00
CA PRO A 2 13.91 14.14 9.70
C PRO A 2 13.04 13.38 8.70
N THR A 3 13.02 12.05 8.77
CA THR A 3 12.13 11.20 7.98
C THR A 3 10.69 11.45 8.42
N PRO A 4 9.74 11.71 7.50
CA PRO A 4 8.34 11.91 7.87
C PRO A 4 7.78 10.64 8.52
N ARG A 5 7.07 10.80 9.64
CA ARG A 5 6.47 9.67 10.38
C ARG A 5 5.28 9.03 9.66
N PHE A 6 4.59 9.81 8.82
CA PHE A 6 3.41 9.39 8.08
C PHE A 6 3.64 9.55 6.58
N LEU A 7 3.33 8.50 5.83
CA LEU A 7 3.45 8.38 4.39
C LEU A 7 2.08 8.56 3.73
N THR A 8 2.06 9.15 2.54
CA THR A 8 0.89 9.12 1.65
C THR A 8 0.77 7.78 0.94
N LEU A 9 -0.37 7.49 0.32
CA LEU A 9 -0.50 6.27 -0.50
C LEU A 9 0.40 6.30 -1.73
N ASP A 10 0.69 7.49 -2.27
CA ASP A 10 1.67 7.68 -3.33
C ASP A 10 3.07 7.28 -2.87
N ASP A 11 3.52 7.75 -1.70
CA ASP A 11 4.82 7.37 -1.15
C ASP A 11 4.91 5.85 -0.90
N VAL A 12 3.84 5.24 -0.39
CA VAL A 12 3.78 3.78 -0.15
C VAL A 12 3.85 3.00 -1.46
N ALA A 13 3.13 3.46 -2.49
CA ALA A 13 3.17 2.86 -3.82
C ALA A 13 4.58 2.91 -4.42
N GLU A 14 5.28 4.04 -4.27
CA GLU A 14 6.68 4.17 -4.68
C GLU A 14 7.61 3.23 -3.91
N ILE A 15 7.50 3.17 -2.58
CA ILE A 15 8.36 2.34 -1.72
C ILE A 15 8.19 0.84 -2.02
N LEU A 16 6.95 0.38 -2.17
CA LEU A 16 6.64 -1.01 -2.46
C LEU A 16 6.77 -1.34 -3.96
N ASN A 17 7.00 -0.34 -4.80
CA ASN A 17 7.06 -0.44 -6.26
C ASN A 17 5.79 -1.10 -6.85
N VAL A 18 4.63 -0.58 -6.45
CA VAL A 18 3.29 -1.04 -6.89
C VAL A 18 2.48 0.14 -7.41
N SER A 19 1.34 -0.12 -8.05
CA SER A 19 0.42 0.96 -8.43
C SER A 19 -0.24 1.60 -7.19
N TRP A 20 -0.64 2.86 -7.32
CA TRP A 20 -1.42 3.54 -6.27
C TRP A 20 -2.72 2.78 -5.93
N SER A 21 -3.39 2.25 -6.96
CA SER A 21 -4.61 1.44 -6.81
C SER A 21 -4.37 0.19 -5.97
N GLN A 22 -3.21 -0.46 -6.13
CA GLN A 22 -2.81 -1.59 -5.31
C GLN A 22 -2.51 -1.18 -3.86
N ALA A 23 -1.77 -0.10 -3.64
CA ALA A 23 -1.52 0.42 -2.29
C ALA A 23 -2.83 0.79 -1.56
N TYR A 24 -3.76 1.44 -2.27
CA TYR A 24 -5.10 1.73 -1.74
C TYR A 24 -5.91 0.47 -1.43
N ALA A 25 -5.82 -0.57 -2.28
CA ALA A 25 -6.51 -1.83 -2.05
C ALA A 25 -6.02 -2.52 -0.77
N LEU A 26 -4.70 -2.50 -0.48
CA LEU A 26 -4.14 -3.04 0.77
C LEU A 26 -4.77 -2.36 2.00
N VAL A 27 -4.87 -1.03 1.98
CA VAL A 27 -5.49 -0.27 3.07
C VAL A 27 -6.99 -0.56 3.18
N ARG A 28 -7.70 -0.59 2.05
CA ARG A 28 -9.14 -0.85 2.03
C ARG A 28 -9.49 -2.24 2.55
N ARG A 29 -8.66 -3.24 2.28
CA ARG A 29 -8.80 -4.62 2.80
C ARG A 29 -8.28 -4.77 4.23
N LYS A 30 -7.73 -3.70 4.83
CA LYS A 30 -7.08 -3.70 6.15
C LYS A 30 -5.85 -4.62 6.23
N GLU A 31 -5.23 -4.93 5.09
CA GLU A 31 -3.96 -5.65 5.05
C GLU A 31 -2.80 -4.74 5.46
N LEU A 32 -2.90 -3.44 5.12
CA LEU A 32 -1.97 -2.41 5.57
C LEU A 32 -2.73 -1.41 6.46
N ILE A 33 -2.24 -1.21 7.69
CA ILE A 33 -2.86 -0.30 8.66
C ILE A 33 -2.59 1.15 8.25
N ALA A 34 -3.67 1.91 8.12
CA ALA A 34 -3.63 3.33 7.78
C ALA A 34 -4.71 4.10 8.54
N ILE A 35 -4.47 5.38 8.78
CA ILE A 35 -5.45 6.30 9.35
C ILE A 35 -6.03 7.18 8.24
N GLN A 36 -7.33 7.44 8.30
CA GLN A 36 -7.96 8.45 7.45
C GLN A 36 -7.93 9.80 8.18
N ILE A 37 -7.28 10.79 7.58
CA ILE A 37 -7.18 12.13 8.15
C ILE A 37 -8.21 13.05 7.46
N GLY A 38 -9.22 13.45 8.22
CA GLY A 38 -10.30 14.30 7.73
C GLY A 38 -11.28 13.59 6.79
N GLY A 39 -12.09 14.36 6.05
CA GLY A 39 -13.24 13.85 5.29
C GLY A 39 -13.07 13.73 3.77
N ARG A 40 -11.83 13.66 3.25
CA ARG A 40 -11.56 13.68 1.79
C ARG A 40 -10.81 12.44 1.26
N GLY A 41 -10.94 11.29 1.93
CA GLY A 41 -10.26 10.07 1.47
C GLY A 41 -8.73 10.13 1.59
N GLN A 42 -8.20 11.03 2.42
CA GLN A 42 -6.76 11.13 2.67
C GLN A 42 -6.34 10.05 3.65
N TRP A 43 -5.67 9.02 3.15
CA TRP A 43 -5.08 7.98 3.97
C TRP A 43 -3.63 8.33 4.30
N ARG A 44 -3.21 7.98 5.51
CA ARG A 44 -1.82 8.08 5.96
C ARG A 44 -1.39 6.77 6.59
N VAL A 45 -0.25 6.28 6.15
CA VAL A 45 0.37 5.07 6.68
C VAL A 45 1.52 5.49 7.58
N GLU A 46 1.58 4.97 8.80
CA GLU A 46 2.75 5.18 9.65
C GLU A 46 3.92 4.35 9.12
N VAL A 47 5.13 4.92 9.11
CA VAL A 47 6.33 4.21 8.63
C VAL A 47 6.52 2.87 9.35
N ASP A 48 6.30 2.83 10.66
CA ASP A 48 6.44 1.61 11.46
C ASP A 48 5.40 0.55 11.08
N GLU A 49 4.20 0.95 10.67
CA GLU A 49 3.15 0.03 10.21
C GLU A 49 3.44 -0.51 8.81
N LEU A 50 4.01 0.31 7.92
CA LEU A 50 4.52 -0.18 6.63
C LEU A 50 5.64 -1.21 6.83
N GLU A 51 6.59 -0.92 7.71
CA GLU A 51 7.68 -1.84 8.01
C GLU A 51 7.15 -3.16 8.60
N ARG A 52 6.20 -3.09 9.54
CA ARG A 52 5.52 -4.29 10.09
C ARG A 52 4.85 -5.12 9.01
N PHE A 53 4.15 -4.49 8.07
CA PHE A 53 3.54 -5.17 6.94
C PHE A 53 4.59 -5.91 6.10
N ILE A 54 5.71 -5.24 5.77
CA ILE A 54 6.81 -5.84 5.01
C ILE A 54 7.38 -7.06 5.77
N GLN A 55 7.63 -6.93 7.07
CA GLN A 55 8.14 -8.03 7.89
C GLN A 55 7.18 -9.21 7.95
N GLN A 56 5.88 -8.94 8.07
CA GLN A 56 4.83 -9.97 8.05
C GLN A 56 4.82 -10.71 6.71
N LYS A 57 4.87 -9.99 5.57
CA LYS A 57 4.94 -10.61 4.23
C LYS A 57 6.19 -11.46 4.05
N TYR A 58 7.34 -11.02 4.56
CA TYR A 58 8.54 -11.86 4.57
C TYR A 58 8.42 -13.09 5.46
N ALA A 59 7.74 -12.99 6.61
CA ALA A 59 7.49 -14.15 7.47
C ALA A 59 6.58 -15.19 6.80
N GLU A 60 5.51 -14.75 6.15
CA GLU A 60 4.60 -15.58 5.34
C GLU A 60 5.35 -16.31 4.21
N ALA A 61 6.15 -15.56 3.44
CA ALA A 61 6.95 -16.12 2.35
C ALA A 61 7.96 -17.17 2.86
N ARG A 62 8.60 -16.92 4.01
CA ARG A 62 9.54 -17.87 4.63
C ARG A 62 8.87 -19.12 5.19
N ALA A 63 7.64 -19.01 5.65
CA ALA A 63 6.87 -20.14 6.18
C ALA A 63 6.40 -21.12 5.09
N GLY A 64 6.64 -20.82 3.81
CA GLY A 64 6.21 -21.65 2.67
C GLY A 64 4.71 -21.60 2.40
N SER A 65 3.95 -20.82 3.19
CA SER A 65 2.56 -20.49 2.96
C SER A 65 2.50 -19.24 2.08
N VAL A 66 2.75 -19.39 0.78
CA VAL A 66 2.33 -18.37 -0.19
C VAL A 66 0.81 -18.51 -0.28
N PRO A 67 0.01 -17.51 0.14
CA PRO A 67 -1.42 -17.54 -0.14
C PRO A 67 -1.57 -17.63 -1.66
N GLU A 68 -2.42 -18.53 -2.14
CA GLU A 68 -2.74 -18.66 -3.57
C GLU A 68 -3.17 -17.28 -4.10
N GLU A 69 -2.26 -16.66 -4.84
CA GLU A 69 -2.48 -15.34 -5.45
C GLU A 69 -3.60 -15.51 -6.48
N PRO A 70 -4.77 -14.85 -6.36
CA PRO A 70 -5.66 -14.76 -7.49
C PRO A 70 -4.88 -14.02 -8.58
N ALA A 71 -4.59 -14.74 -9.65
CA ALA A 71 -3.83 -14.31 -10.80
C ALA A 71 -4.04 -12.82 -11.09
N ALA A 72 -2.92 -12.11 -11.19
CA ALA A 72 -2.85 -10.74 -11.67
C ALA A 72 -3.78 -10.54 -12.88
N ALA A 73 -4.95 -9.94 -12.64
CA ALA A 73 -5.68 -9.25 -13.69
C ALA A 73 -4.94 -7.94 -13.92
N THR A 74 -3.80 -8.03 -14.62
CA THR A 74 -3.19 -6.90 -15.31
C THR A 74 -4.23 -6.34 -16.29
N ALA A 75 -4.89 -5.28 -15.85
CA ALA A 75 -5.55 -4.31 -16.70
C ALA A 75 -5.53 -2.95 -15.99
N ASP A 76 -4.36 -2.51 -15.53
CA ASP A 76 -4.15 -1.08 -15.29
C ASP A 76 -3.70 -0.48 -16.63
N ALA A 77 -4.70 -0.19 -17.46
CA ALA A 77 -4.53 0.72 -18.58
C ALA A 77 -4.04 2.08 -18.03
N PRO A 78 -3.25 2.86 -18.78
CA PRO A 78 -2.87 4.18 -18.31
C PRO A 78 -4.14 5.02 -18.21
N ALA A 79 -4.63 5.23 -16.99
CA ALA A 79 -5.66 6.22 -16.72
C ALA A 79 -5.01 7.60 -16.88
N ALA A 80 -5.03 8.07 -18.13
CA ALA A 80 -4.86 9.46 -18.47
C ALA A 80 -5.82 10.32 -17.65
N GLU A 81 -5.33 11.50 -17.27
CA GLU A 81 -6.11 12.68 -16.91
C GLU A 81 -6.99 12.58 -15.65
N GLN A 82 -6.51 13.18 -14.56
CA GLN A 82 -7.35 14.01 -13.68
C GLN A 82 -6.48 14.84 -12.71
N ARG A 83 -5.87 15.89 -13.28
CA ARG A 83 -5.53 17.11 -12.55
C ARG A 83 -5.96 18.32 -13.40
N ALA A 84 -7.21 18.71 -13.22
CA ALA A 84 -7.72 20.08 -13.43
C ALA A 84 -8.95 20.27 -12.54
#